data_AF-A0A1H0ASH8-F1
#
_entry.id   AF-A0A1H0ASH8-F1
#
_cell.length_a   1.000
_cell.length_b   1.000
_cell.length_c   1.000
_cell.angle_alpha   90.00
_cell.angle_beta   90.00
_cell.angle_gamma   90.00
#
_symmetry.space_group_name_H-M   'P 1'
#
loop_
_entity.id
_entity.type
_entity.pdbx_description
1 polymer ?
#
loop_
_entity_poly.entity_id
_entity_poly.type
_entity_poly.pdbx_seq_one_letter_code
_entity_poly.pdbx_strand_id
1 'polypeptide(L)'
;MTWLVWRQHRWVIVGITAAFVALSSVFLIAGTTGNGSILVWGGTVIGGFPGFLRSFEEVNNGFAPLPLLVGVLAGAPLLAGELEHGTHRYSWTQGVSRNRWLTTTTSMTGAAVAVLSATYAAVHTWWYGPYAAQGGWFMIASQGSLALPAACVFTFALGTASGALLGRVVPAMATVVIGHLAVLVVERTLVRRHHLLGASPDFWTYQAIQLGLYAGLAACCFAVSFLAVRNKFS
;
A
#
# COMPACT_ATOMS: atom_id res chain seq x y z
N MET A 1 11.38 10.21 -21.82
CA MET A 1 10.12 10.03 -21.06
C MET A 1 10.39 9.72 -19.60
N THR A 2 11.16 8.67 -19.27
CA THR A 2 11.56 8.35 -17.89
C THR A 2 12.10 9.55 -17.10
N TRP A 3 12.97 10.37 -17.71
CA TRP A 3 13.48 11.59 -17.08
C TRP A 3 12.41 12.67 -16.80
N LEU A 4 11.42 12.81 -17.69
CA LEU A 4 10.34 13.80 -17.54
C LEU A 4 9.35 13.36 -16.45
N VAL A 5 8.95 12.08 -16.50
CA VAL A 5 8.13 11.43 -15.46
C VAL A 5 8.80 11.54 -14.09
N TRP A 6 10.11 11.27 -14.02
CA TRP A 6 10.89 11.47 -12.80
C TRP A 6 10.78 12.91 -12.29
N ARG A 7 11.05 13.92 -13.12
CA ARG A 7 11.00 15.33 -12.66
C ARG A 7 9.63 15.75 -12.16
N GLN A 8 8.57 15.26 -12.80
CA GLN A 8 7.20 15.60 -12.46
C GLN A 8 6.76 14.94 -11.14
N HIS A 9 7.10 13.66 -10.95
CA HIS A 9 6.63 12.86 -9.83
C HIS A 9 7.68 12.67 -8.72
N ARG A 10 8.87 13.30 -8.84
CA ARG A 10 9.99 13.13 -7.88
C ARG A 10 9.61 13.35 -6.43
N TRP A 11 8.78 14.36 -6.15
CA TRP A 11 8.42 14.68 -4.77
C TRP A 11 7.48 13.64 -4.16
N VAL A 12 6.59 13.09 -4.97
CA VAL A 12 5.74 11.97 -4.57
C VAL A 12 6.60 10.73 -4.32
N ILE A 13 7.50 10.39 -5.25
CA ILE A 13 8.39 9.22 -5.10
C ILE A 13 9.31 9.38 -3.89
N VAL A 14 9.94 10.54 -3.71
CA VAL A 14 10.81 10.83 -2.55
C VAL A 14 10.01 10.79 -1.25
N GLY A 15 8.82 11.40 -1.21
CA GLY A 15 7.98 11.40 -0.01
C GLY A 15 7.53 10.00 0.40
N ILE A 16 7.07 9.18 -0.55
CA ILE A 16 6.67 7.78 -0.31
C ILE A 16 7.88 6.96 0.12
N THR A 17 9.02 7.13 -0.56
CA THR A 17 10.27 6.44 -0.19
C THR A 17 10.69 6.80 1.22
N ALA A 18 10.72 8.08 1.58
CA ALA A 18 11.06 8.55 2.91
C ALA A 18 10.11 7.99 3.97
N ALA A 19 8.80 7.98 3.68
CA ALA A 19 7.80 7.40 4.58
C ALA A 19 8.06 5.89 4.79
N PHE A 20 8.12 5.08 3.73
CA PHE A 20 8.36 3.64 3.88
C PHE A 20 9.71 3.31 4.51
N VAL A 21 10.77 4.08 4.22
CA VAL A 21 12.09 3.91 4.84
C VAL A 21 12.04 4.25 6.32
N ALA A 22 11.42 5.37 6.70
CA ALA A 22 11.27 5.74 8.11
C ALA A 22 10.50 4.66 8.89
N LEU A 23 9.40 4.17 8.33
CA LEU A 23 8.58 3.12 8.93
C LEU A 23 9.32 1.78 9.04
N SER A 24 10.02 1.38 7.99
CA SER A 24 10.84 0.16 8.02
C SER A 24 11.97 0.29 9.04
N SER A 25 12.57 1.49 9.17
CA SER A 25 13.62 1.76 10.14
C SER A 25 13.13 1.62 11.57
N VAL A 26 11.89 2.05 11.88
CA VAL A 26 11.27 1.83 13.20
C VAL A 26 11.25 0.35 13.57
N PHE A 27 10.78 -0.51 12.66
CA PHE A 27 10.73 -1.96 12.92
C PHE A 27 12.10 -2.64 12.92
N LEU A 28 13.04 -2.19 12.09
CA LEU A 28 14.43 -2.68 12.13
C LEU A 28 15.12 -2.34 13.44
N ILE A 29 15.00 -1.09 13.90
CA ILE A 29 15.53 -0.64 15.19
C ILE A 29 14.84 -1.38 16.33
N ALA A 30 13.50 -1.49 16.29
CA ALA A 30 12.74 -2.21 17.30
C ALA A 30 13.11 -3.70 17.36
N GLY A 31 13.40 -4.35 16.23
CA GLY A 31 13.79 -5.76 16.19
C GLY A 31 15.21 -6.00 16.70
N THR A 32 16.15 -5.13 16.33
CA THR A 32 17.54 -5.21 16.79
C THR A 32 17.69 -4.84 18.26
N THR A 33 16.91 -3.88 18.74
CA THR A 33 16.91 -3.47 20.15
C THR A 33 16.08 -4.45 20.98
N GLY A 34 14.89 -4.83 20.54
CA GLY A 34 13.93 -5.66 21.28
C GLY A 34 14.23 -7.16 21.34
N ASN A 35 15.03 -7.71 20.42
CA ASN A 35 15.52 -9.10 20.53
C ASN A 35 16.64 -9.26 21.57
N GLY A 36 17.24 -8.15 22.03
CA GLY A 36 18.34 -8.14 23.01
C GLY A 36 18.11 -7.28 24.26
N SER A 37 17.02 -6.51 24.36
CA SER A 37 16.74 -5.62 25.49
C SER A 37 15.53 -6.06 26.32
N ILE A 38 15.70 -7.19 27.02
CA ILE A 38 15.40 -7.20 28.45
C ILE A 38 16.60 -6.51 29.10
N LEU A 39 16.62 -5.18 29.12
CA LEU A 39 17.63 -4.46 29.92
C LEU A 39 17.20 -4.55 31.38
N VAL A 40 17.79 -5.53 32.06
CA VAL A 40 17.83 -5.67 33.52
C VAL A 40 18.55 -4.45 34.10
N TRP A 41 17.84 -3.65 34.87
CA TRP A 41 18.44 -2.85 35.94
C TRP A 41 17.76 -3.26 37.25
N GLY A 42 18.46 -4.03 38.08
CA GLY A 42 18.00 -4.36 39.44
C GLY A 42 16.93 -5.45 39.57
N GLY A 43 16.91 -6.47 38.70
CA GLY A 43 16.16 -7.72 38.94
C GLY A 43 14.63 -7.62 39.00
N THR A 44 14.03 -6.48 38.63
CA THR A 44 12.58 -6.26 38.66
C THR A 44 12.06 -5.94 37.26
N VAL A 45 11.14 -6.77 36.75
CA VAL A 45 10.46 -6.57 35.45
C VAL A 45 9.35 -5.53 35.61
N ILE A 46 9.59 -4.29 35.20
CA ILE A 46 8.57 -3.21 35.22
C ILE A 46 7.88 -3.04 33.85
N GLY A 47 8.33 -3.74 32.81
CA GLY A 47 7.72 -3.68 31.47
C GLY A 47 7.52 -5.07 30.88
N GLY A 48 6.53 -5.81 31.39
CA GLY A 48 6.17 -7.12 30.86
C GLY A 48 5.53 -7.05 29.47
N PHE A 49 5.40 -8.22 28.83
CA PHE A 49 4.68 -8.48 27.58
C PHE A 49 3.42 -7.62 27.33
N PRO A 50 2.55 -7.30 28.33
CA PRO A 50 1.39 -6.43 28.12
C PRO A 50 1.70 -4.97 27.75
N GLY A 51 2.76 -4.36 28.31
CA GLY A 51 3.18 -2.99 27.96
C GLY A 51 3.75 -2.93 26.55
N PHE A 52 4.51 -3.96 26.18
CA PHE A 52 5.01 -4.15 24.82
C PHE A 52 3.88 -4.36 23.81
N LEU A 53 2.88 -5.21 24.11
CA LEU A 53 1.72 -5.42 23.24
C LEU A 53 0.92 -4.13 23.02
N ARG A 54 0.77 -3.29 24.05
CA ARG A 54 0.11 -1.99 23.91
C ARG A 54 0.89 -1.05 22.99
N SER A 55 2.21 -0.94 23.17
CA SER A 55 3.06 -0.17 22.25
C SER A 55 3.04 -0.73 20.84
N PHE A 56 3.02 -2.06 20.69
CA PHE A 56 2.85 -2.74 19.40
C PHE A 56 1.51 -2.39 18.75
N GLU A 57 0.40 -2.48 19.48
CA GLU A 57 -0.94 -2.21 18.93
C GLU A 57 -1.09 -0.75 18.51
N GLU A 58 -0.54 0.20 19.28
CA GLU A 58 -0.52 1.64 18.93
C GLU A 58 0.32 1.90 17.66
N VAL A 59 1.52 1.31 17.57
CA VAL A 59 2.41 1.42 16.40
C VAL A 59 1.78 0.76 15.17
N ASN A 60 1.26 -0.45 15.30
CA ASN A 60 0.63 -1.23 14.23
C ASN A 60 -0.64 -0.54 13.71
N ASN A 61 -1.49 0.01 14.60
CA ASN A 61 -2.70 0.73 14.20
C ASN A 61 -2.40 2.06 13.50
N GLY A 62 -1.33 2.76 13.89
CA GLY A 62 -0.89 3.99 13.23
C GLY A 62 -0.54 3.79 11.75
N PHE A 63 -0.10 2.58 11.38
CA PHE A 63 0.33 2.25 10.01
C PHE A 63 -0.66 1.39 9.23
N ALA A 64 -1.76 0.98 9.85
CA ALA A 64 -2.87 0.33 9.15
C ALA A 64 -3.41 1.09 7.91
N PRO A 65 -3.48 2.44 7.88
CA PRO A 65 -3.98 3.15 6.71
C PRO A 65 -2.96 3.33 5.57
N LEU A 66 -1.79 2.69 5.62
CA LEU A 66 -0.75 2.83 4.58
C LEU A 66 -1.26 2.61 3.14
N PRO A 67 -2.02 1.53 2.83
CA PRO A 67 -2.59 1.36 1.50
C PRO A 67 -3.46 2.55 1.08
N LEU A 68 -4.31 3.05 1.98
CA LEU A 68 -5.16 4.20 1.70
C LEU A 68 -4.33 5.44 1.35
N LEU A 69 -3.31 5.74 2.14
CA LEU A 69 -2.43 6.89 1.93
C LEU A 69 -1.69 6.80 0.59
N VAL A 70 -1.23 5.61 0.21
CA VAL A 70 -0.63 5.38 -1.11
C VAL A 70 -1.62 5.70 -2.23
N GLY A 71 -2.86 5.23 -2.15
CA GLY A 71 -3.86 5.52 -3.17
C GLY A 71 -4.20 7.01 -3.26
N VAL A 72 -4.37 7.69 -2.13
CA VAL A 72 -4.76 9.10 -2.05
C VAL A 72 -3.61 10.03 -2.48
N LEU A 73 -2.40 9.78 -1.99
CA LEU A 73 -1.26 10.70 -2.18
C LEU A 73 -0.44 10.38 -3.43
N ALA A 74 -0.43 9.13 -3.89
CA ALA A 74 0.35 8.70 -5.05
C ALA A 74 -0.53 8.39 -6.26
N GLY A 75 -1.54 7.54 -6.08
CA GLY A 75 -2.36 7.03 -7.18
C GLY A 75 -3.29 8.09 -7.79
N ALA A 76 -4.11 8.73 -6.94
CA ALA A 76 -5.09 9.72 -7.37
C ALA A 76 -4.49 10.92 -8.13
N PRO A 77 -3.46 11.62 -7.61
CA PRO A 77 -2.88 12.76 -8.32
C PRO A 77 -2.08 12.38 -9.57
N LEU A 78 -1.67 11.12 -9.72
CA LEU A 78 -0.77 10.69 -10.81
C LEU A 78 -1.30 11.09 -12.20
N LEU A 79 -2.55 10.73 -12.48
CA LEU A 79 -3.20 11.06 -13.76
C LEU A 79 -4.13 12.25 -13.61
N ALA A 80 -4.80 12.39 -12.46
CA ALA A 80 -5.71 13.50 -12.25
C ALA A 80 -5.00 14.86 -12.30
N GLY A 81 -3.82 14.98 -11.70
CA GLY A 81 -3.06 16.23 -11.71
C GLY A 81 -2.59 16.62 -13.11
N GLU A 82 -2.18 15.64 -13.93
CA GLU A 82 -1.77 15.90 -15.31
C GLU A 82 -2.95 16.31 -16.22
N LEU A 83 -4.13 15.73 -15.96
CA LEU A 83 -5.35 16.04 -16.67
C LEU A 83 -5.92 17.41 -16.25
N GLU A 84 -5.95 17.67 -14.95
CA GLU A 84 -6.46 18.92 -14.35
C GLU A 84 -5.65 20.13 -14.77
N HIS A 85 -4.32 20.02 -14.79
CA HIS A 85 -3.43 21.10 -15.24
C HIS A 85 -3.18 21.12 -16.76
N GLY A 86 -3.75 20.17 -17.52
CA GLY A 86 -3.56 20.10 -18.97
C GLY A 86 -2.14 19.74 -19.44
N THR A 87 -1.24 19.37 -18.53
CA THR A 87 0.18 19.10 -18.83
C THR A 87 0.40 17.90 -19.75
N HIS A 88 -0.56 16.95 -19.77
CA HIS A 88 -0.55 15.81 -20.69
C HIS A 88 -0.42 16.22 -22.17
N ARG A 89 -0.97 17.39 -22.57
CA ARG A 89 -0.89 17.90 -23.95
C ARG A 89 0.54 18.16 -24.39
N TYR A 90 1.38 18.68 -23.50
CA TYR A 90 2.79 18.96 -23.80
C TYR A 90 3.57 17.66 -24.01
N SER A 91 3.25 16.60 -23.26
CA SER A 91 3.90 15.31 -23.46
C SER A 91 3.57 14.69 -24.84
N TRP A 92 2.35 14.92 -25.35
CA TRP A 92 1.91 14.35 -26.62
C TRP A 92 2.40 15.12 -27.84
N THR A 93 2.64 16.43 -27.72
CA THR A 93 3.24 17.22 -28.81
C THR A 93 4.72 16.89 -29.03
N GLN A 94 5.40 16.30 -28.04
CA GLN A 94 6.79 15.84 -28.14
C GLN A 94 6.94 14.45 -28.80
N GLY A 95 5.96 14.01 -29.58
CA GLY A 95 6.02 12.76 -30.35
C GLY A 95 5.86 11.48 -29.52
N VAL A 96 5.35 11.59 -28.28
CA VAL A 96 5.14 10.42 -27.41
C VAL A 96 3.70 9.95 -27.46
N SER A 97 3.53 8.65 -27.76
CA SER A 97 2.21 8.03 -27.80
C SER A 97 1.57 7.94 -26.42
N ARG A 98 0.23 8.01 -26.38
CA ARG A 98 -0.57 7.99 -25.15
C ARG A 98 -0.32 6.72 -24.32
N ASN A 99 -0.28 5.56 -24.97
CA ASN A 99 0.01 4.30 -24.29
C ASN A 99 1.41 4.30 -23.69
N ARG A 100 2.42 4.81 -24.41
CA ARG A 100 3.78 4.88 -23.88
C ARG A 100 3.86 5.82 -22.69
N TRP A 101 3.24 6.99 -22.75
CA TRP A 101 3.14 7.92 -21.62
C TRP A 101 2.50 7.23 -20.42
N LEU A 102 1.29 6.68 -20.57
CA LEU A 102 0.55 6.04 -19.49
C LEU A 102 1.32 4.86 -18.88
N THR A 103 1.86 3.95 -19.71
CA THR A 103 2.66 2.83 -19.24
C THR A 103 3.89 3.29 -18.48
N THR A 104 4.65 4.28 -18.97
CA THR A 104 5.85 4.76 -18.27
C THR A 104 5.54 5.45 -16.94
N THR A 105 4.49 6.28 -16.88
CA THR A 105 4.12 7.00 -15.67
C THR A 105 3.60 6.07 -14.57
N THR A 106 2.74 5.11 -14.96
CA THR A 106 2.16 4.11 -14.05
C THR A 106 3.17 3.06 -13.61
N SER A 107 3.99 2.52 -14.53
CA SER A 107 4.98 1.49 -14.17
C SER A 107 6.07 2.03 -13.26
N MET A 108 6.58 3.25 -13.49
CA MET A 108 7.66 3.81 -12.68
C MET A 108 7.21 4.04 -11.24
N THR A 109 6.07 4.70 -11.04
CA THR A 109 5.55 5.00 -9.69
C THR A 109 4.97 3.75 -9.03
N GLY A 110 4.28 2.91 -9.80
CA GLY A 110 3.73 1.64 -9.32
C GLY A 110 4.79 0.64 -8.90
N ALA A 111 5.92 0.55 -9.62
CA ALA A 111 7.05 -0.28 -9.22
C ALA A 111 7.67 0.20 -7.91
N ALA A 112 7.83 1.52 -7.73
CA ALA A 112 8.32 2.08 -6.47
C ALA A 112 7.38 1.72 -5.31
N VAL A 113 6.06 1.88 -5.48
CA VAL A 113 5.05 1.48 -4.48
C VAL A 113 5.15 -0.01 -4.17
N ALA A 114 5.22 -0.88 -5.17
CA ALA A 114 5.29 -2.32 -4.98
C ALA A 114 6.56 -2.73 -4.21
N VAL A 115 7.72 -2.22 -4.60
CA VAL A 115 9.01 -2.55 -3.95
C VAL A 115 9.06 -2.03 -2.51
N LEU A 116 8.68 -0.77 -2.28
CA LEU A 116 8.74 -0.16 -0.95
C LEU A 116 7.77 -0.82 0.02
N SER A 117 6.52 -1.06 -0.41
CA SER A 117 5.52 -1.73 0.42
C SER A 117 5.88 -3.19 0.70
N ALA A 118 6.43 -3.93 -0.29
CA ALA A 118 6.94 -5.29 -0.08
C ALA A 118 8.11 -5.33 0.89
N THR A 119 9.04 -4.38 0.79
CA THR A 119 10.18 -4.26 1.71
C THR A 119 9.70 -4.01 3.14
N TYR A 120 8.80 -3.04 3.32
CA TYR A 120 8.21 -2.76 4.62
C TYR A 120 7.44 -3.97 5.18
N ALA A 121 6.61 -4.63 4.36
CA ALA A 121 5.83 -5.78 4.80
C ALA A 121 6.73 -6.97 5.18
N ALA A 122 7.83 -7.19 4.48
CA ALA A 122 8.84 -8.19 4.82
C ALA A 122 9.53 -7.88 6.15
N VAL A 123 9.97 -6.63 6.34
CA VAL A 123 10.58 -6.17 7.61
C VAL A 123 9.60 -6.31 8.76
N HIS A 124 8.35 -5.87 8.59
CA HIS A 124 7.30 -5.96 9.59
C HIS A 124 6.98 -7.43 9.95
N THR A 125 6.87 -8.31 8.96
CA THR A 125 6.60 -9.74 9.17
C THR A 125 7.77 -10.45 9.86
N TRP A 126 9.01 -10.11 9.48
CA TRP A 126 10.22 -10.61 10.15
C TRP A 126 10.25 -10.17 11.61
N TRP A 127 10.02 -8.88 11.86
CA TRP A 127 9.98 -8.31 13.20
C TRP A 127 8.90 -8.97 14.07
N TYR A 128 7.73 -9.29 13.49
CA TYR A 128 6.63 -9.95 14.20
C TYR A 128 6.85 -11.44 14.48
N GLY A 129 7.72 -12.12 13.70
CA GLY A 129 7.90 -13.57 13.75
C GLY A 129 8.07 -14.17 15.16
N PRO A 130 8.95 -13.63 16.01
CA PRO A 130 9.11 -14.10 17.40
C PRO A 130 7.85 -14.02 18.26
N TYR A 131 6.96 -13.06 17.97
CA TYR A 131 5.73 -12.82 18.74
C TYR A 131 4.54 -13.64 18.25
N ALA A 132 4.61 -14.17 17.03
CA ALA A 132 3.55 -14.98 16.44
C ALA A 132 3.25 -16.25 17.25
N ALA A 133 4.21 -16.76 18.02
CA ALA A 133 4.01 -17.91 18.91
C ALA A 133 3.03 -17.62 20.07
N GLN A 134 2.86 -16.34 20.45
CA GLN A 134 2.04 -15.93 21.58
C GLN A 134 0.71 -15.30 21.13
N GLY A 135 0.75 -14.44 20.11
CA GLY A 135 -0.43 -13.74 19.59
C GLY A 135 -1.06 -14.37 18.34
N GLY A 136 -0.40 -15.34 17.72
CA GLY A 136 -0.80 -15.91 16.44
C GLY A 136 -0.51 -14.96 15.26
N TRP A 137 -0.40 -15.53 14.06
CA TRP A 137 -0.11 -14.75 12.85
C TRP A 137 -1.28 -13.85 12.40
N PHE A 138 -2.51 -14.14 12.81
CA PHE A 138 -3.69 -13.38 12.39
C PHE A 138 -3.79 -11.97 12.98
N MET A 139 -2.99 -11.62 13.99
CA MET A 139 -2.90 -10.25 14.52
C MET A 139 -2.35 -9.26 13.50
N ILE A 140 -1.52 -9.74 12.56
CA ILE A 140 -0.96 -8.92 11.48
C ILE A 140 -1.60 -9.21 10.13
N ALA A 141 -2.80 -9.77 10.08
CA ALA A 141 -3.43 -10.21 8.83
C ALA A 141 -3.63 -9.11 7.77
N SER A 142 -3.79 -7.84 8.17
CA SER A 142 -3.86 -6.71 7.24
C SER A 142 -2.48 -6.13 6.87
N GLN A 143 -1.43 -6.52 7.58
CA GLN A 143 -0.06 -6.00 7.47
C GLN A 143 0.97 -7.08 7.16
N GLY A 144 0.49 -8.27 6.76
CA GLY A 144 1.32 -9.40 6.40
C GLY A 144 2.10 -9.16 5.11
N SER A 145 3.14 -9.97 4.91
CA SER A 145 4.10 -9.85 3.81
C SER A 145 3.47 -9.89 2.41
N LEU A 146 2.29 -10.51 2.24
CA LEU A 146 1.61 -10.62 0.95
C LEU A 146 0.44 -9.63 0.81
N ALA A 147 -0.38 -9.49 1.86
CA ALA A 147 -1.60 -8.69 1.80
C ALA A 147 -1.31 -7.19 1.68
N LEU A 148 -0.36 -6.67 2.47
CA LEU A 148 -0.11 -5.22 2.52
C LEU A 148 0.45 -4.67 1.20
N PRO A 149 1.46 -5.29 0.54
CA PRO A 149 1.94 -4.81 -0.74
C PRO A 149 0.86 -4.88 -1.82
N ALA A 150 0.07 -5.96 -1.82
CA ALA A 150 -1.04 -6.13 -2.75
C ALA A 150 -2.10 -5.04 -2.56
N ALA A 151 -2.45 -4.73 -1.31
CA ALA A 151 -3.39 -3.66 -0.98
C ALA A 151 -2.85 -2.28 -1.41
N CYS A 152 -1.56 -1.99 -1.20
CA CYS A 152 -0.93 -0.74 -1.65
C CYS A 152 -0.94 -0.59 -3.18
N VAL A 153 -0.66 -1.67 -3.91
CA VAL A 153 -0.72 -1.68 -5.37
C VAL A 153 -2.16 -1.52 -5.85
N PHE A 154 -3.12 -2.16 -5.18
CA PHE A 154 -4.54 -2.01 -5.47
C PHE A 154 -5.02 -0.58 -5.29
N THR A 155 -4.78 0.05 -4.14
CA THR A 155 -5.23 1.43 -3.87
C THR A 155 -4.53 2.44 -4.76
N PHE A 156 -3.25 2.21 -5.10
CA PHE A 156 -2.56 2.96 -6.13
C PHE A 156 -3.29 2.85 -7.47
N ALA A 157 -3.58 1.63 -7.93
CA ALA A 157 -4.28 1.37 -9.19
C ALA A 157 -5.68 1.99 -9.20
N LEU A 158 -6.43 1.87 -8.10
CA LEU A 158 -7.73 2.51 -7.89
C LEU A 158 -7.62 4.04 -8.04
N GLY A 159 -6.63 4.65 -7.40
CA GLY A 159 -6.36 6.09 -7.53
C GLY A 159 -6.01 6.49 -8.95
N THR A 160 -5.17 5.72 -9.64
CA THR A 160 -4.83 6.00 -11.04
C THR A 160 -6.06 5.89 -11.95
N ALA A 161 -6.91 4.89 -11.75
CA ALA A 161 -8.14 4.68 -12.54
C ALA A 161 -9.13 5.82 -12.31
N SER A 162 -9.37 6.16 -11.05
CA SER A 162 -10.21 7.30 -10.68
C SER A 162 -9.67 8.61 -11.24
N GLY A 163 -8.35 8.81 -11.21
CA GLY A 163 -7.72 9.99 -11.77
C GLY A 163 -7.90 10.06 -13.30
N ALA A 164 -7.75 8.95 -14.01
CA ALA A 164 -8.02 8.87 -15.44
C ALA A 164 -9.48 9.16 -15.79
N LEU A 165 -10.42 8.62 -15.01
CA LEU A 165 -11.86 8.76 -15.23
C LEU A 165 -12.38 10.16 -14.88
N LEU A 166 -11.96 10.73 -13.75
CA LEU A 166 -12.49 11.98 -13.24
C LEU A 166 -11.70 13.20 -13.71
N GLY A 167 -10.40 13.06 -13.96
CA GLY A 167 -9.53 14.15 -14.40
C GLY A 167 -9.37 15.30 -13.39
N ARG A 168 -9.74 15.08 -12.13
CA ARG A 168 -9.62 16.05 -11.02
C ARG A 168 -9.11 15.34 -9.76
N VAL A 169 -8.14 15.93 -9.07
CA VAL A 169 -7.42 15.28 -7.96
C VAL A 169 -8.34 15.02 -6.77
N VAL A 170 -9.11 16.03 -6.33
CA VAL A 170 -9.95 15.93 -5.13
C VAL A 170 -11.05 14.85 -5.29
N PRO A 171 -11.83 14.82 -6.38
CA PRO A 171 -12.78 13.73 -6.62
C PRO A 171 -12.11 12.35 -6.70
N ALA A 172 -10.93 12.25 -7.32
CA ALA A 172 -10.19 11.00 -7.38
C ALA A 172 -9.79 10.50 -5.98
N MET A 173 -9.27 11.37 -5.11
CA MET A 173 -8.96 11.04 -3.72
C MET A 173 -10.19 10.53 -2.96
N ALA A 174 -11.35 11.19 -3.12
CA ALA A 174 -12.60 10.77 -2.47
C ALA A 174 -13.01 9.36 -2.90
N THR A 175 -12.92 9.04 -4.19
CA THR A 175 -13.23 7.67 -4.67
C THR A 175 -12.25 6.62 -4.17
N VAL A 176 -10.97 6.98 -3.94
CA VAL A 176 -10.01 6.05 -3.32
C VAL A 176 -10.42 5.72 -1.90
N VAL A 177 -10.78 6.72 -1.10
CA VAL A 177 -11.25 6.52 0.28
C VAL A 177 -12.48 5.62 0.29
N ILE A 178 -13.49 5.94 -0.49
CA ILE A 178 -14.75 5.18 -0.52
C ILE A 178 -14.50 3.74 -1.04
N GLY A 179 -13.77 3.60 -2.15
CA GLY A 179 -13.50 2.30 -2.76
C GLY A 179 -12.64 1.40 -1.88
N HIS A 180 -11.61 1.94 -1.23
CA HIS A 180 -10.79 1.17 -0.31
C HIS A 180 -11.58 0.72 0.92
N LEU A 181 -12.36 1.63 1.53
CA LEU A 181 -13.21 1.28 2.68
C LEU A 181 -14.25 0.21 2.31
N ALA A 182 -14.87 0.29 1.12
CA ALA A 182 -15.79 -0.71 0.64
C ALA A 182 -15.12 -2.10 0.53
N VAL A 183 -13.92 -2.17 -0.04
CA VAL A 183 -13.16 -3.43 -0.12
C VAL A 183 -12.80 -3.96 1.26
N LEU A 184 -12.37 -3.10 2.20
CA LEU A 184 -12.09 -3.51 3.58
C LEU A 184 -13.33 -4.08 4.28
N VAL A 185 -14.51 -3.48 4.09
CA VAL A 185 -15.77 -3.99 4.64
C VAL A 185 -16.10 -5.36 4.05
N VAL A 186 -15.98 -5.51 2.73
CA VAL A 186 -16.24 -6.79 2.04
C VAL A 186 -15.25 -7.87 2.50
N GLU A 187 -13.97 -7.55 2.60
CA GLU A 187 -12.95 -8.50 3.08
C GLU A 187 -13.24 -8.94 4.52
N ARG A 188 -13.52 -7.99 5.42
CA ARG A 188 -13.80 -8.29 6.84
C ARG A 188 -15.08 -9.08 7.03
N THR A 189 -16.09 -8.88 6.20
CA THR A 189 -17.40 -9.55 6.34
C THR A 189 -17.46 -10.89 5.64
N LEU A 190 -16.91 -11.00 4.43
CA LEU A 190 -16.98 -12.23 3.64
C LEU A 190 -15.73 -13.10 3.86
N VAL A 191 -14.54 -12.57 3.63
CA VAL A 191 -13.33 -13.40 3.62
C VAL A 191 -12.92 -13.79 5.03
N ARG A 192 -12.79 -12.81 5.94
CA ARG A 192 -12.31 -13.04 7.30
C ARG A 192 -13.29 -13.86 8.14
N ARG A 193 -14.60 -13.59 8.05
CA ARG A 193 -15.60 -14.35 8.82
C ARG A 193 -15.64 -15.82 8.40
N HIS A 194 -15.64 -16.11 7.09
CA HIS A 194 -15.71 -17.50 6.62
C HIS A 194 -14.43 -18.28 6.92
N HIS A 195 -13.25 -17.66 6.81
CA HIS A 195 -11.97 -18.34 7.09
C HIS A 195 -11.74 -18.62 8.58
N LEU A 196 -12.10 -17.70 9.47
CA LEU A 196 -11.91 -17.90 10.91
C LEU A 196 -12.90 -18.91 11.52
N LEU A 197 -13.99 -19.23 10.83
CA LEU A 197 -14.96 -20.26 11.23
C LEU A 197 -14.59 -21.66 10.70
N GLY A 198 -13.54 -21.79 9.89
CA GLY A 198 -13.05 -23.08 9.38
C GLY A 198 -12.29 -23.88 10.43
N ALA A 199 -12.27 -25.22 10.28
CA ALA A 199 -11.70 -26.16 11.26
C ALA A 199 -10.16 -26.05 11.46
N SER A 200 -9.45 -25.31 10.61
CA SER A 200 -8.03 -24.92 10.80
C SER A 200 -7.70 -23.68 9.96
N PRO A 201 -7.81 -22.45 10.51
CA PRO A 201 -7.46 -21.26 9.75
C PRO A 201 -5.93 -21.17 9.56
N ASP A 202 -5.46 -21.40 8.34
CA ASP A 202 -4.06 -21.17 7.97
C ASP A 202 -3.86 -19.71 7.52
N PHE A 203 -2.94 -19.03 8.20
CA PHE A 203 -2.60 -17.64 7.94
C PHE A 203 -2.04 -17.44 6.53
N TRP A 204 -1.20 -18.36 6.05
CA TRP A 204 -0.54 -18.21 4.75
C TRP A 204 -1.54 -18.39 3.60
N THR A 205 -2.48 -19.31 3.75
CA THR A 205 -3.62 -19.44 2.84
C THR A 205 -4.47 -18.17 2.81
N TYR A 206 -4.77 -17.57 3.97
CA TYR A 206 -5.50 -16.29 4.03
C TYR A 206 -4.74 -15.15 3.33
N GLN A 207 -3.42 -15.05 3.54
CA GLN A 207 -2.56 -14.06 2.88
C GLN A 207 -2.54 -14.24 1.35
N ALA A 208 -2.51 -15.48 0.86
CA ALA A 208 -2.55 -15.77 -0.57
C ALA A 208 -3.91 -15.36 -1.20
N ILE A 209 -5.02 -15.58 -0.50
CA ILE A 209 -6.35 -15.15 -0.94
C ILE A 209 -6.43 -13.62 -1.02
N GLN A 210 -5.95 -12.91 0.00
CA GLN A 210 -5.90 -11.44 0.00
C GLN A 210 -5.04 -10.93 -1.16
N LEU A 211 -3.85 -11.51 -1.37
CA LEU A 211 -2.99 -11.18 -2.50
C LEU A 211 -3.73 -11.35 -3.84
N GLY A 212 -4.39 -12.49 -4.05
CA GLY A 212 -5.15 -12.76 -5.27
C GLY A 212 -6.29 -11.76 -5.49
N LEU A 213 -7.06 -11.46 -4.45
CA LEU A 213 -8.13 -10.47 -4.48
C LEU A 213 -7.61 -9.08 -4.87
N TYR A 214 -6.61 -8.58 -4.16
CA TYR A 214 -6.05 -7.26 -4.38
C TYR A 214 -5.33 -7.16 -5.73
N ALA A 215 -4.59 -8.18 -6.14
CA ALA A 215 -3.95 -8.22 -7.46
C ALA A 215 -4.97 -8.23 -8.60
N GLY A 216 -6.06 -9.00 -8.47
CA GLY A 216 -7.15 -9.01 -9.44
C GLY A 216 -7.84 -7.64 -9.56
N LEU A 217 -8.17 -7.02 -8.44
CA LEU A 217 -8.74 -5.67 -8.41
C LEU A 217 -7.78 -4.63 -8.99
N ALA A 218 -6.48 -4.72 -8.70
CA ALA A 218 -5.46 -3.84 -9.26
C ALA A 218 -5.38 -3.97 -10.79
N ALA A 219 -5.37 -5.21 -11.31
CA ALA A 219 -5.36 -5.47 -12.75
C ALA A 219 -6.59 -4.87 -13.45
N CYS A 220 -7.78 -5.03 -12.86
CA CYS A 220 -9.00 -4.38 -13.35
C CYS A 220 -8.88 -2.86 -13.36
N CYS A 221 -8.38 -2.24 -12.29
CA CYS A 221 -8.22 -0.78 -12.21
C CYS A 221 -7.21 -0.26 -13.25
N PHE A 222 -6.09 -0.95 -13.47
CA PHE A 222 -5.16 -0.59 -14.53
C PHE A 222 -5.82 -0.71 -15.90
N ALA A 223 -6.53 -1.80 -16.19
CA ALA A 223 -7.26 -1.95 -17.44
C ALA A 223 -8.26 -0.80 -17.68
N VAL A 224 -9.02 -0.42 -16.65
CA VAL A 224 -9.93 0.74 -16.69
C VAL A 224 -9.16 2.03 -16.99
N SER A 225 -7.99 2.24 -16.39
CA SER A 225 -7.15 3.42 -16.64
C SER A 225 -6.75 3.52 -18.12
N PHE A 226 -6.30 2.42 -18.72
CA PHE A 226 -5.94 2.37 -20.15
C PHE A 226 -7.15 2.60 -21.06
N LEU A 227 -8.30 2.01 -20.75
CA LEU A 227 -9.54 2.21 -21.51
C LEU A 227 -10.04 3.65 -21.42
N ALA A 228 -10.00 4.26 -20.23
CA ALA A 228 -10.42 5.63 -20.00
C ALA A 228 -9.58 6.63 -20.80
N VAL A 229 -8.25 6.48 -20.78
CA VAL A 229 -7.35 7.34 -21.57
C VAL A 229 -7.53 7.11 -23.07
N ARG A 230 -7.77 5.87 -23.52
CA ARG A 230 -8.01 5.60 -24.94
C ARG A 230 -9.28 6.30 -25.43
N ASN A 231 -10.38 6.20 -24.68
CA ASN A 231 -11.69 6.71 -25.10
C ASN A 231 -11.83 8.24 -24.95
N LYS A 232 -11.15 8.87 -23.98
CA LYS A 232 -11.26 10.33 -23.77
C LYS A 232 -10.61 11.18 -24.85
N PHE A 233 -9.68 10.61 -25.61
CA PHE A 233 -8.84 11.36 -26.52
C PHE A 233 -8.85 10.82 -27.95
N SER A 234 -9.60 9.75 -28.25
CA SER A 234 -9.87 9.28 -29.62
C SER A 234 -10.71 10.31 -30.37
#